data_AF-A0A7Z7CH93-F1
#
_entry.id   AF-A0A7Z7CH93-F1
#
_cell.length_a   1.000
_cell.length_b   1.000
_cell.length_c   1.000
_cell.angle_alpha   90.00
_cell.angle_beta   90.00
_cell.angle_gamma   90.00
#
_symmetry.space_group_name_H-M   'P 1'
#
loop_
_entity.id
_entity.type
_entity.pdbx_description
1 polymer ?
#
loop_
_entity_poly.entity_id
_entity_poly.type
_entity_poly.pdbx_seq_one_letter_code
_entity_poly.pdbx_strand_id
1 'polypeptide(L)'
;MATFSRLDKIQALLGPASLEQGPLLSVLIEDAEADLLSWTNRQTIPPGLEPTVRQLVIMRYNKVGIEGQSSHSEGGVSRSFVDLPADLQRTISHHRLLKVVGRT
;
A
#
# COMPACT_ATOMS: atom_id res chain seq x y z
N MET A 1 11.39 23.38 10.63
CA MET A 1 10.27 22.43 10.71
C MET A 1 10.74 21.13 10.06
N ALA A 2 10.82 20.03 10.80
CA ALA A 2 11.25 18.76 10.21
C ALA A 2 10.18 18.26 9.22
N THR A 3 10.47 18.34 7.92
CA THR A 3 9.67 17.67 6.90
C THR A 3 9.99 16.18 6.97
N PHE A 4 9.15 15.43 7.69
CA PHE A 4 9.29 13.98 7.75
C PHE A 4 9.10 13.37 6.36
N SER A 5 10.12 12.66 5.88
CA SER A 5 10.06 11.89 4.64
C SER A 5 9.02 10.77 4.75
N ARG A 6 8.47 10.29 3.62
CA ARG A 6 7.50 9.18 3.61
C ARG A 6 8.02 7.94 4.33
N LEU A 7 9.31 7.65 4.13
CA LEU A 7 10.01 6.53 4.77
C LEU A 7 10.00 6.67 6.30
N ASP A 8 10.39 7.83 6.82
CA ASP A 8 10.48 8.11 8.25
C ASP A 8 9.13 7.93 8.95
N LYS A 9 8.04 8.42 8.33
CA LYS A 9 6.68 8.25 8.86
C LYS A 9 6.26 6.79 8.96
N ILE A 10 6.69 5.94 8.03
CA ILE A 10 6.37 4.50 8.06
C ILE A 10 7.25 3.81 9.10
N GLN A 11 8.54 4.14 9.17
CA GLN A 11 9.45 3.58 10.17
C GLN A 11 9.01 3.90 11.60
N ALA A 12 8.55 5.13 11.85
CA ALA A 12 8.02 5.54 13.14
C ALA A 12 6.78 4.73 13.57
N LEU A 13 5.97 4.25 12.62
CA LEU A 13 4.77 3.45 12.90
C LEU A 13 5.07 1.96 13.10
N LEU A 14 6.09 1.46 12.42
CA LEU A 14 6.45 0.06 12.42
C LEU A 14 7.43 -0.30 13.56
N GLY A 15 8.13 0.70 14.09
CA GLY A 15 9.06 0.56 15.21
C GLY A 15 10.49 0.22 14.76
N PRO A 16 11.40 -0.05 15.72
CA PRO A 16 12.84 -0.11 15.47
C PRO A 16 13.28 -1.24 14.54
N ALA A 17 12.47 -2.30 14.37
CA ALA A 17 12.77 -3.40 13.45
C ALA A 17 12.80 -2.95 11.96
N SER A 18 12.12 -1.85 11.64
CA SER A 18 12.04 -1.29 10.30
C SER A 18 13.22 -0.38 9.93
N LEU A 19 14.07 -0.01 10.90
CA LEU A 19 15.26 0.83 10.67
C LEU A 19 16.27 0.12 9.77
N GLU A 20 16.50 -1.17 10.01
CA GLU A 20 17.41 -2.02 9.24
C GLU A 20 16.87 -2.37 7.85
N GLN A 21 15.55 -2.20 7.63
CA GLN A 21 14.87 -2.57 6.40
C GLN A 21 14.55 -1.38 5.49
N GLY A 22 15.23 -0.25 5.67
CA GLY A 22 15.12 0.94 4.81
C GLY A 22 15.01 0.68 3.30
N PRO A 23 15.90 -0.11 2.67
CA PRO A 23 15.77 -0.42 1.23
C PRO A 23 14.52 -1.23 0.89
N LEU A 24 14.12 -2.18 1.74
CA LEU A 24 12.90 -2.96 1.56
C LEU A 24 11.66 -2.06 1.65
N LEU A 25 11.62 -1.14 2.62
CA LEU A 25 10.53 -0.19 2.75
C LEU A 25 10.41 0.71 1.52
N SER A 26 11.54 1.15 0.94
CA SER A 26 11.52 1.95 -0.28
C SER A 26 10.85 1.20 -1.45
N VAL A 27 11.23 -0.07 -1.66
CA VAL A 27 10.62 -0.92 -2.69
C VAL A 27 9.14 -1.15 -2.41
N LEU A 28 8.75 -1.40 -1.16
CA LEU A 28 7.35 -1.59 -0.78
C LEU A 28 6.51 -0.35 -1.02
N ILE A 29 7.07 0.85 -0.83
CA ILE A 29 6.40 2.12 -1.12
C ILE A 29 6.17 2.27 -2.62
N GLU A 30 7.21 2.08 -3.44
CA GLU A 30 7.09 2.20 -4.91
C GLU A 30 6.06 1.20 -5.47
N ASP A 31 6.10 -0.03 -4.97
CA ASP A 31 5.19 -1.09 -5.35
C ASP A 31 3.74 -0.79 -4.91
N ALA A 32 3.56 -0.25 -3.69
CA ALA A 32 2.24 0.17 -3.19
C ALA A 32 1.67 1.33 -4.02
N GLU A 33 2.50 2.30 -4.39
CA GLU A 33 2.10 3.41 -5.26
C GLU A 33 1.69 2.89 -6.65
N ALA A 34 2.47 1.98 -7.25
CA ALA A 34 2.16 1.39 -8.54
C ALA A 34 0.83 0.63 -8.55
N ASP A 35 0.57 -0.19 -7.53
CA ASP A 35 -0.69 -0.92 -7.38
C ASP A 35 -1.89 0.03 -7.23
N LEU A 36 -1.74 1.07 -6.40
CA LEU A 36 -2.80 2.06 -6.20
C LEU A 36 -3.10 2.87 -7.46
N LEU A 37 -2.08 3.24 -8.24
CA LEU A 37 -2.26 3.89 -9.54
C LEU A 37 -3.01 2.98 -10.51
N SER A 38 -2.63 1.70 -10.56
CA SER A 38 -3.28 0.67 -11.37
C SER A 38 -4.76 0.49 -10.98
N TRP A 39 -5.07 0.33 -9.68
CA TRP A 39 -6.45 0.16 -9.20
C TRP A 39 -7.31 1.41 -9.38
N THR A 40 -6.74 2.60 -9.16
CA THR A 40 -7.48 3.87 -9.31
C THR A 40 -7.58 4.34 -10.77
N ASN A 41 -6.85 3.70 -11.69
CA ASN A 41 -6.67 4.16 -13.07
C ASN A 41 -6.18 5.62 -13.14
N ARG A 42 -5.27 5.99 -12.25
CA ARG A 42 -4.65 7.32 -12.22
C ARG A 42 -3.19 7.24 -12.63
N GLN A 43 -2.66 8.36 -13.12
CA GLN A 43 -1.23 8.54 -13.42
C GLN A 43 -0.45 9.12 -12.22
N THR A 44 -1.16 9.72 -11.26
CA THR A 44 -0.56 10.39 -10.10
C THR A 44 -1.34 10.08 -8.81
N ILE A 45 -0.61 9.95 -7.70
CA ILE A 45 -1.19 9.74 -6.36
C ILE A 45 -1.65 11.08 -5.79
N PRO A 46 -2.97 11.27 -5.53
CA PRO A 46 -3.45 12.47 -4.85
C PRO A 46 -3.07 12.44 -3.36
N PRO A 47 -2.97 13.61 -2.69
CA PRO A 47 -2.60 13.68 -1.27
C PRO A 47 -3.58 12.93 -0.34
N GLY A 48 -4.83 12.71 -0.77
CA GLY A 48 -5.80 11.89 -0.04
C GLY A 48 -5.46 10.39 -0.01
N LEU A 49 -4.61 9.91 -0.94
CA LEU A 49 -4.16 8.52 -0.99
C LEU A 49 -2.86 8.26 -0.21
N GLU A 50 -2.11 9.31 0.19
CA GLU A 50 -0.94 9.19 1.08
C GLU A 50 -1.16 8.27 2.30
N PRO A 51 -2.27 8.41 3.08
CA PRO A 51 -2.53 7.51 4.20
C PRO A 51 -2.83 6.06 3.75
N THR A 52 -3.43 5.90 2.57
CA THR A 52 -3.75 4.58 1.98
C THR A 52 -2.46 3.85 1.59
N VAL A 53 -1.51 4.54 0.92
CA VAL A 53 -0.17 4.01 0.59
C VAL A 53 0.52 3.50 1.84
N ARG A 54 0.55 4.33 2.90
CA ARG A 54 1.18 3.97 4.17
C ARG A 54 0.57 2.71 4.80
N GLN A 55 -0.76 2.62 4.86
CA GLN A 55 -1.44 1.45 5.40
C GLN A 55 -1.13 0.19 4.59
N LEU A 56 -1.09 0.31 3.25
CA LEU A 56 -0.73 -0.79 2.36
C LEU A 56 0.71 -1.27 2.59
N VAL A 57 1.66 -0.35 2.76
CA VAL A 57 3.06 -0.69 3.07
C VAL A 57 3.18 -1.41 4.41
N ILE A 58 2.50 -0.93 5.45
CA ILE A 58 2.52 -1.57 6.78
C ILE A 58 1.94 -2.99 6.71
N MET A 59 0.81 -3.16 6.02
CA MET A 59 0.19 -4.47 5.82
C MET A 59 1.14 -5.43 5.10
N ARG A 60 1.77 -4.99 4.01
CA ARG A 60 2.71 -5.81 3.23
C ARG A 60 3.95 -6.18 4.04
N TYR A 61 4.50 -5.22 4.78
CA TYR A 61 5.62 -5.48 5.67
C TYR A 61 5.28 -6.56 6.70
N ASN A 62 4.10 -6.44 7.33
CA ASN A 62 3.62 -7.43 8.28
C ASN A 62 3.43 -8.80 7.64
N LYS A 63 2.94 -8.88 6.38
CA LYS A 63 2.84 -10.15 5.64
C LYS A 63 4.21 -10.77 5.40
N VAL A 64 5.20 -10.00 4.94
CA VAL A 64 6.59 -10.46 4.74
C VAL A 64 7.20 -10.99 6.05
N GLY A 65 6.89 -10.36 7.19
CA GLY A 65 7.32 -10.85 8.50
C GLY A 65 6.62 -12.14 8.96
N ILE A 66 5.34 -12.32 8.61
CA ILE A 66 4.53 -13.51 8.97
C ILE A 66 4.91 -14.72 8.12
N GLU A 67 5.32 -14.52 6.85
CA GLU A 67 5.79 -15.58 5.95
C GLU A 67 6.98 -16.36 6.55
N GLY A 68 7.77 -15.74 7.45
CA GLY A 68 8.85 -16.41 8.17
C GLY A 68 8.41 -17.28 9.37
N GLN A 69 7.19 -17.10 9.89
CA GLN A 69 6.68 -17.83 11.07
C GLN A 69 5.64 -18.90 10.72
N SER A 70 4.88 -18.74 9.63
CA SER A 70 3.94 -19.74 9.13
C SER A 70 4.52 -20.45 7.91
N SER A 71 5.32 -21.50 8.14
CA SER A 71 5.71 -22.48 7.12
C SER A 71 4.53 -23.32 6.63
N HIS A 72 3.51 -22.70 6.02
CA HIS A 72 2.59 -23.34 5.08
C HIS A 72 1.64 -22.29 4.47
N SER A 73 1.84 -21.96 3.20
CA SER A 73 0.80 -21.94 2.16
C SER A 73 1.40 -21.38 0.86
N GLU A 74 1.75 -22.31 -0.02
CA GLU A 74 1.35 -22.30 -1.42
C GLU A 74 1.45 -20.95 -2.15
N GLY A 75 2.64 -20.69 -2.70
CA GLY A 75 2.80 -20.31 -4.11
C GLY A 75 1.80 -19.29 -4.66
N GLY A 76 1.87 -18.06 -4.20
CA GLY A 76 1.28 -16.92 -4.91
C GLY A 76 0.89 -15.81 -3.95
N VAL A 77 1.76 -14.80 -3.80
CA VAL A 77 1.36 -13.50 -3.24
C VAL A 77 0.36 -12.89 -4.23
N SER A 78 -0.90 -13.33 -4.15
CA SER A 78 -1.99 -12.79 -4.96
C SER A 78 -2.28 -11.40 -4.43
N ARG A 79 -1.71 -10.40 -5.10
CA ARG A 79 -1.98 -8.98 -4.87
C ARG A 79 -3.34 -8.63 -5.46
N SER A 80 -4.38 -9.21 -4.90
CA SER A 80 -5.74 -9.00 -5.36
C SER A 80 -6.37 -7.89 -4.54
N PHE A 81 -6.99 -6.92 -5.21
CA PHE A 81 -7.73 -5.83 -4.57
C PHE A 81 -8.77 -6.33 -3.54
N VAL A 82 -9.25 -7.56 -3.70
CA VAL A 82 -10.23 -8.22 -2.82
C VAL A 82 -9.66 -8.65 -1.46
N ASP A 83 -8.34 -8.82 -1.32
CA ASP A 83 -7.66 -9.22 -0.06
C ASP A 83 -7.47 -8.01 0.90
N LEU A 84 -7.64 -6.79 0.38
CA LEU A 84 -7.50 -5.58 1.20
C LEU A 84 -8.67 -5.47 2.17
N PRO A 85 -8.48 -4.85 3.35
CA PRO A 85 -9.59 -4.57 4.24
C PRO A 85 -10.62 -3.65 3.56
N ALA A 86 -11.90 -3.85 3.86
CA ALA A 86 -13.02 -3.16 3.20
C ALA A 86 -12.92 -1.63 3.24
N ASP A 87 -12.33 -1.07 4.31
CA ASP A 87 -12.09 0.36 4.46
C ASP A 87 -11.09 0.91 3.43
N LEU A 88 -9.98 0.20 3.20
CA LEU A 88 -9.00 0.51 2.16
C LEU A 88 -9.65 0.41 0.77
N GLN A 89 -10.38 -0.68 0.51
CA GLN A 89 -11.08 -0.86 -0.76
C GLN A 89 -12.04 0.30 -1.04
N ARG A 90 -12.79 0.75 -0.03
CA ARG A 90 -13.75 1.85 -0.15
C ARG A 90 -13.05 3.19 -0.44
N THR A 91 -11.93 3.45 0.22
CA THR A 91 -11.12 4.66 -0.02
C THR A 91 -10.54 4.66 -1.44
N ILE A 92 -9.95 3.55 -1.88
CA ILE A 92 -9.39 3.41 -3.23
C ILE A 92 -10.49 3.55 -4.29
N SER A 93 -11.64 2.93 -4.07
CA SER A 93 -12.78 2.97 -4.99
C SER A 93 -13.36 4.38 -5.14
N HIS A 94 -13.40 5.18 -4.08
CA HIS A 94 -13.82 6.59 -4.17
C HIS A 94 -12.86 7.44 -5.02
N HIS A 95 -11.57 7.12 -4.98
CA HIS A 95 -10.57 7.84 -5.75
C HIS A 95 -10.42 7.32 -7.19
N ARG A 96 -11.03 6.18 -7.54
CA ARG A 96 -10.97 5.60 -8.88
C ARG A 96 -11.67 6.48 -9.91
N LEU A 97 -11.00 6.75 -11.03
CA LEU A 97 -11.62 7.44 -12.16
C LEU A 97 -12.61 6.49 -12.85
N LEU A 98 -13.90 6.77 -12.68
CA LEU A 98 -14.96 6.04 -13.37
C LEU A 98 -15.21 6.69 -14.72
N LYS A 99 -15.30 5.86 -15.77
CA LYS A 99 -15.78 6.32 -17.08
C LYS A 99 -17.28 6.66 -16.93
N VAL A 100 -17.65 7.92 -17.15
CA VAL A 100 -19.06 8.28 -17.36
C VAL A 100 -19.54 7.56 -18.62
N VAL A 101 -20.45 6.60 -18.45
CA VAL A 101 -21.24 6.07 -19.55
C VAL A 101 -22.49 6.92 -19.64
N GLY A 102 -22.53 7.83 -20.62
CA GLY A 102 -23.74 8.58 -20.92
C GLY A 102 -24.82 7.59 -21.38
N ARG A 103 -25.95 7.54 -20.66
CA ARG A 103 -27.16 6.93 -21.21
C ARG A 103 -27.76 7.93 -22.20
N THR A 104 -27.62 7.65 -23.49
CA THR A 104 -28.45 8.22 -24.56
C THR A 104 -29.90 7.79 -24.39
#